data_AF-A0A538CH74-F1
#
_entry.id   AF-A0A538CH74-F1
#
_cell.length_a   1.000
_cell.length_b   1.000
_cell.length_c   1.000
_cell.angle_alpha   90.00
_cell.angle_beta   90.00
_cell.angle_gamma   90.00
#
_symmetry.space_group_name_H-M   'P 1'
#
loop_
_entity.id
_entity.type
_entity.pdbx_description
1 polymer ?
#
loop_
_entity_poly.entity_id
_entity_poly.type
_entity_poly.pdbx_seq_one_letter_code
_entity_poly.pdbx_strand_id
1 'polypeptide(L)'
;MQIHYALSEPPRWDRDDRLARTAIVHVTPGLDGVSRAVNEAERGLLPAEATIVVGQPLTMDESRAPAGRGLLWIQLQELPWHVKGDAANELDAGGGTWTESLREDYADRIQARLARHVMNLETAVLKRVVLSPADLQGANINLERGDPYSGSLSLDQNFLWRPFAQQPGHRTPVRNVFQIGASTWPGPGLGGGSGTLVARELLRHRIPASGRLFRSRRSRR
;
A
#
# COMPACT_ATOMS: atom_id res chain seq x y z
N MET A 1 -1.17 2.24 -7.66
CA MET A 1 -0.24 3.31 -8.08
C MET A 1 0.01 4.23 -6.90
N GLN A 2 1.21 4.81 -6.81
CA GLN A 2 1.54 5.85 -5.84
C GLN A 2 2.00 7.12 -6.56
N ILE A 3 1.56 8.28 -6.09
CA ILE A 3 2.02 9.59 -6.61
C ILE A 3 2.52 10.42 -5.43
N HIS A 4 3.73 10.94 -5.51
CA HIS A 4 4.31 11.78 -4.48
C HIS A 4 4.51 13.20 -5.00
N TYR A 5 4.09 14.18 -4.21
CA TYR A 5 4.23 15.60 -4.53
C TYR A 5 5.08 16.30 -3.48
N ALA A 6 6.17 16.91 -3.92
CA ALA A 6 6.84 17.97 -3.17
C ALA A 6 6.21 19.31 -3.57
N LEU A 7 5.77 20.09 -2.60
CA LEU A 7 5.07 21.35 -2.82
C LEU A 7 5.86 22.55 -2.29
N SER A 8 5.76 23.68 -2.98
CA SER A 8 6.40 24.94 -2.62
C SER A 8 5.76 25.60 -1.40
N GLU A 9 4.51 25.27 -1.11
CA GLU A 9 3.73 25.72 0.05
C GLU A 9 2.74 24.61 0.48
N PRO A 10 2.15 24.67 1.69
CA PRO A 10 1.16 23.68 2.12
C PRO A 10 -0.07 23.62 1.19
N PRO A 11 -0.70 22.44 1.04
CA PRO A 11 -1.91 22.29 0.23
C PRO A 11 -3.07 23.10 0.81
N ARG A 12 -3.78 23.83 -0.04
CA ARG A 12 -4.98 24.61 0.32
C ARG A 12 -6.22 23.89 -0.18
N TRP A 13 -6.92 23.24 0.74
CA TRP A 13 -8.16 22.54 0.45
C TRP A 13 -9.32 23.53 0.27
N ASP A 14 -10.20 23.26 -0.68
CA ASP A 14 -11.45 24.00 -0.86
C ASP A 14 -12.42 23.72 0.31
N ARG A 15 -13.28 24.70 0.60
CA ARG A 15 -14.43 24.67 1.54
C ARG A 15 -14.17 24.46 3.03
N ASP A 16 -13.29 23.54 3.44
CA ASP A 16 -13.14 23.16 4.85
C ASP A 16 -11.67 22.95 5.28
N ASP A 17 -11.17 23.87 6.11
CA ASP A 17 -9.81 23.85 6.65
C ASP A 17 -9.48 22.64 7.52
N ARG A 18 -10.48 21.86 7.98
CA ARG A 18 -10.23 20.58 8.66
C ARG A 18 -9.55 19.56 7.75
N LEU A 19 -9.79 19.63 6.43
CA LEU A 19 -9.14 18.75 5.47
C LEU A 19 -7.62 18.93 5.50
N ALA A 20 -7.12 20.17 5.61
CA ALA A 20 -5.68 20.46 5.71
C ALA A 20 -5.01 19.91 6.98
N ARG A 21 -5.80 19.64 8.04
CA ARG A 21 -5.32 19.14 9.34
C ARG A 21 -5.50 17.63 9.51
N THR A 22 -6.05 16.94 8.52
CA THR A 22 -6.36 15.50 8.59
C THR A 22 -5.24 14.69 7.95
N ALA A 23 -4.70 13.69 8.65
CA ALA A 23 -3.58 12.90 8.13
C ALA A 23 -3.90 12.16 6.81
N ILE A 24 -5.15 11.71 6.63
CA ILE A 24 -5.63 11.00 5.44
C ILE A 24 -6.98 11.55 5.00
N VAL A 25 -7.07 12.01 3.76
CA VAL A 25 -8.31 12.45 3.12
C VAL A 25 -8.65 11.51 1.96
N HIS A 26 -9.89 11.06 1.87
CA HIS A 26 -10.37 10.23 0.76
C HIS A 26 -11.20 11.10 -0.18
N VAL A 27 -10.74 11.27 -1.41
CA VAL A 27 -11.46 11.98 -2.47
C VAL A 27 -12.12 10.94 -3.36
N THR A 28 -13.43 10.77 -3.19
CA THR A 28 -14.23 9.76 -3.89
C THR A 28 -15.49 10.39 -4.47
N PRO A 29 -16.03 9.85 -5.57
CA PRO A 29 -17.37 10.22 -6.06
C PRO A 29 -18.53 9.65 -5.21
N GLY A 30 -18.26 9.12 -4.02
CA GLY A 30 -19.22 8.38 -3.20
C GLY A 30 -19.14 6.86 -3.44
N LEU A 31 -19.95 6.10 -2.69
CA LEU A 31 -19.87 4.64 -2.65
C LEU A 31 -20.09 3.98 -4.02
N ASP A 32 -21.06 4.47 -4.79
CA ASP A 32 -21.36 3.92 -6.12
C ASP A 32 -20.19 4.08 -7.08
N GLY A 33 -19.49 5.22 -7.02
CA GLY A 33 -18.33 5.43 -7.88
C GLY A 33 -17.08 4.71 -7.39
N VAL A 34 -16.92 4.46 -6.08
CA VAL A 34 -15.90 3.52 -5.57
C VAL A 34 -16.17 2.11 -6.12
N SER A 35 -17.41 1.63 -6.02
CA SER A 35 -17.82 0.33 -6.57
C SER A 35 -17.54 0.25 -8.07
N ARG A 36 -17.89 1.29 -8.84
CA ARG A 36 -17.59 1.38 -10.27
C ARG A 36 -16.09 1.30 -10.55
N ALA A 37 -15.26 2.10 -9.86
CA ALA A 37 -13.81 2.13 -10.06
C ALA A 37 -13.17 0.76 -9.80
N VAL A 38 -13.60 0.06 -8.74
CA VAL A 38 -13.15 -1.31 -8.44
C VAL A 38 -13.54 -2.27 -9.57
N ASN A 39 -14.79 -2.23 -10.03
CA ASN A 39 -15.26 -3.08 -11.13
C ASN A 39 -14.52 -2.80 -12.46
N GLU A 40 -14.20 -1.54 -12.75
CA GLU A 40 -13.39 -1.15 -13.91
C GLU A 40 -11.98 -1.75 -13.81
N ALA A 41 -11.31 -1.59 -12.66
CA ALA A 41 -9.98 -2.14 -12.41
C ALA A 41 -9.95 -3.67 -12.49
N GLU A 42 -10.92 -4.37 -11.88
CA GLU A 42 -11.05 -5.84 -11.95
C GLU A 42 -11.23 -6.35 -13.38
N ARG A 43 -11.89 -5.56 -14.24
CA ARG A 43 -12.04 -5.88 -15.67
C ARG A 43 -10.80 -5.60 -16.50
N GLY A 44 -9.75 -5.04 -15.91
CA GLY A 44 -8.51 -4.67 -16.59
C GLY A 44 -8.53 -3.24 -17.13
N LEU A 45 -9.51 -2.40 -16.78
CA LEU A 45 -9.61 -1.03 -17.28
C LEU A 45 -9.01 -0.05 -16.28
N LEU A 46 -8.34 0.99 -16.78
CA LEU A 46 -8.02 2.14 -15.95
C LEU A 46 -9.35 2.77 -15.50
N PRO A 47 -9.58 2.93 -14.19
CA PRO A 47 -10.80 3.56 -13.72
C PRO A 47 -10.95 4.97 -14.29
N ALA A 48 -12.14 5.28 -14.82
CA ALA A 48 -12.45 6.61 -15.33
C ALA A 48 -12.39 7.64 -14.19
N GLU A 49 -12.77 7.21 -12.99
CA GLU A 49 -12.81 8.04 -11.81
C GLU A 49 -12.38 7.25 -10.55
N ALA A 50 -11.07 7.11 -10.36
CA ALA A 50 -10.51 6.34 -9.24
C ALA A 50 -10.75 6.98 -7.87
N THR A 51 -10.73 6.13 -6.85
CA THR A 51 -10.62 6.48 -5.43
C THR A 51 -9.23 7.02 -5.15
N ILE A 52 -9.18 8.25 -4.63
CA ILE A 52 -7.92 8.92 -4.32
C ILE A 52 -7.75 8.95 -2.80
N VAL A 53 -6.76 8.24 -2.28
CA VAL A 53 -6.31 8.39 -0.89
C VAL A 53 -5.19 9.41 -0.87
N VAL A 54 -5.39 10.52 -0.16
CA VAL A 54 -4.40 11.59 0.01
C VAL A 54 -3.84 11.51 1.42
N GLY A 55 -2.54 11.24 1.55
CA GLY A 55 -1.84 11.34 2.81
C GLY A 55 -1.08 12.65 2.95
N GLN A 56 -1.13 13.20 4.16
CA GLN A 56 -0.57 14.50 4.54
C GLN A 56 0.41 14.33 5.71
N PRO A 57 1.64 13.83 5.48
CA PRO A 57 2.56 13.47 6.56
C PRO A 57 2.90 14.63 7.52
N LEU A 58 2.91 15.87 7.01
CA LEU A 58 3.25 17.06 7.81
C LEU A 58 2.22 17.38 8.90
N THR A 59 1.01 16.81 8.83
CA THR A 59 0.02 16.90 9.92
C THR A 59 0.44 16.14 11.18
N MET A 60 1.34 15.16 11.03
CA MET A 60 1.85 14.32 12.12
C MET A 60 3.31 14.65 12.46
N ASP A 61 4.11 14.97 11.44
CA ASP A 61 5.54 15.24 11.58
C ASP A 61 5.99 16.30 10.57
N GLU A 62 6.07 17.56 11.02
CA GLU A 62 6.48 18.70 10.19
C GLU A 62 7.94 18.60 9.72
N SER A 63 8.79 17.81 10.39
CA SER A 63 10.21 17.67 10.04
C SER A 63 10.45 16.94 8.70
N ARG A 64 9.40 16.33 8.14
CA ARG A 64 9.45 15.60 6.86
C ARG A 64 9.58 16.51 5.64
N ALA A 65 9.45 17.82 5.79
CA ALA A 65 9.68 18.80 4.74
C ALA A 65 10.30 20.09 5.32
N PRO A 66 10.99 20.92 4.52
CA PRO A 66 11.45 22.23 4.96
C PRO A 66 10.28 23.12 5.40
N ALA A 67 10.54 24.05 6.33
CA ALA A 67 9.53 24.97 6.83
C ALA A 67 8.84 25.74 5.69
N GLY A 68 7.51 25.84 5.77
CA GLY A 68 6.68 26.50 4.76
C GLY A 68 6.52 25.72 3.45
N ARG A 69 7.00 24.48 3.34
CA ARG A 69 6.77 23.60 2.19
C ARG A 69 5.63 22.62 2.47
N GLY A 70 5.11 22.01 1.41
CA GLY A 70 4.08 20.97 1.50
C GLY A 70 4.58 19.61 0.99
N LEU A 71 3.92 18.55 1.44
CA LEU A 71 4.18 17.18 1.02
C LEU A 71 2.86 16.43 0.96
N LEU A 72 2.54 15.85 -0.19
CA LEU A 72 1.42 14.92 -0.36
C LEU A 72 1.92 13.60 -0.90
N TRP A 73 1.30 12.51 -0.47
CA TRP A 73 1.33 11.25 -1.20
C TRP A 73 -0.09 10.83 -1.56
N ILE A 74 -0.23 10.22 -2.71
CA ILE A 74 -1.47 9.69 -3.24
C ILE A 74 -1.32 8.19 -3.39
N GLN A 75 -2.35 7.46 -2.99
CA GLN A 75 -2.47 6.04 -3.30
C GLN A 75 -3.80 5.75 -3.96
N LEU A 76 -3.70 5.07 -5.10
CA LEU A 76 -4.82 4.48 -5.81
C LEU A 76 -4.76 2.98 -5.53
N GLN A 77 -5.80 2.46 -4.88
CA GLN A 77 -5.83 1.08 -4.40
C GLN A 77 -6.29 0.13 -5.51
N GLU A 78 -7.27 0.58 -6.30
CA GLU A 78 -7.85 -0.15 -7.40
C GLU A 78 -7.21 0.27 -8.71
N LEU A 79 -6.29 -0.54 -9.22
CA LEU A 79 -5.78 -0.42 -10.58
C LEU A 79 -5.49 -1.79 -11.18
N PRO A 80 -5.70 -1.96 -12.49
CA PRO A 80 -5.35 -3.19 -13.15
C PRO A 80 -3.82 -3.34 -13.22
N TRP A 81 -3.33 -4.55 -12.93
CA TRP A 81 -1.94 -4.90 -13.23
C TRP A 81 -1.72 -5.07 -14.75
N HIS A 82 -2.66 -5.71 -15.43
CA HIS A 82 -2.69 -5.85 -16.89
C HIS A 82 -3.75 -4.92 -17.48
N VAL A 83 -3.32 -3.89 -18.19
CA VAL A 83 -4.17 -2.77 -18.63
C VAL A 83 -4.79 -3.06 -19.99
N LYS A 84 -6.04 -3.52 -20.03
CA LYS A 84 -6.76 -3.83 -21.28
C LYS A 84 -7.31 -2.60 -22.00
N GLY A 85 -7.46 -1.49 -21.29
CA GLY A 85 -8.08 -0.28 -21.82
C GLY A 85 -8.27 0.79 -20.75
N ASP A 86 -8.93 1.86 -21.14
CA ASP A 86 -9.29 2.98 -20.28
C ASP A 86 -10.81 3.12 -20.23
N ALA A 87 -11.41 3.12 -19.04
CA ALA A 87 -12.87 3.21 -18.91
C ALA A 87 -13.42 4.57 -19.38
N ALA A 88 -12.58 5.62 -19.41
CA ALA A 88 -12.96 6.92 -19.97
C ALA A 88 -12.77 7.01 -21.50
N ASN A 89 -12.08 6.06 -22.13
CA ASN A 89 -11.68 6.08 -23.55
C ASN A 89 -10.87 7.32 -23.96
N GLU A 90 -9.99 7.81 -23.08
CA GLU A 90 -9.13 8.98 -23.35
C GLU A 90 -7.65 8.60 -23.46
N LEU A 91 -7.26 7.47 -22.85
CA LEU A 91 -5.87 7.01 -22.83
C LEU A 91 -5.68 5.73 -23.65
N ASP A 92 -4.56 5.64 -24.36
CA ASP A 92 -4.14 4.43 -25.06
C ASP A 92 -3.45 3.47 -24.09
N ALA A 93 -4.11 2.35 -23.77
CA ALA A 93 -3.56 1.31 -22.92
C ALA A 93 -2.43 0.50 -23.57
N GLY A 94 -2.20 0.69 -24.88
CA GLY A 94 -1.13 0.05 -25.64
C GLY A 94 -1.13 -1.46 -25.52
N GLY A 95 0.03 -2.03 -25.18
CA GLY A 95 0.28 -3.48 -25.15
C GLY A 95 -0.13 -4.21 -23.89
N GLY A 96 -0.96 -3.64 -23.01
CA GLY A 96 -1.39 -4.34 -21.79
C GLY A 96 -0.48 -4.20 -20.58
N THR A 97 0.53 -3.33 -20.65
CA THR A 97 1.53 -3.13 -19.59
C THR A 97 1.65 -1.66 -19.24
N TRP A 98 2.04 -1.38 -17.99
CA TRP A 98 2.32 -0.02 -17.55
C TRP A 98 3.63 0.48 -18.16
N THR A 99 3.52 1.35 -19.17
CA THR A 99 4.64 2.14 -19.69
C THR A 99 4.81 3.42 -18.88
N GLU A 100 5.95 4.09 -19.03
CA GLU A 100 6.16 5.42 -18.45
C GLU A 100 5.12 6.43 -18.94
N SER A 101 4.79 6.45 -20.23
CA SER A 101 3.77 7.36 -20.79
C SER A 101 2.40 7.11 -20.16
N LEU A 102 1.92 5.85 -20.17
CA LEU A 102 0.62 5.49 -19.61
C LEU A 102 0.52 5.80 -18.11
N ARG A 103 1.63 5.60 -17.38
CA ARG A 103 1.74 5.95 -15.97
C ARG A 103 1.56 7.45 -15.76
N GLU A 104 2.30 8.28 -16.49
CA GLU A 104 2.22 9.74 -16.34
C GLU A 104 0.87 10.29 -16.82
N ASP A 105 0.35 9.82 -17.95
CA ASP A 105 -0.94 10.26 -18.48
C ASP A 105 -2.10 9.95 -17.51
N TYR A 106 -2.09 8.75 -16.91
CA TYR A 106 -3.08 8.41 -15.89
C TYR A 106 -2.87 9.23 -14.60
N ALA A 107 -1.63 9.53 -14.22
CA ALA A 107 -1.35 10.40 -13.09
C ALA A 107 -1.81 11.86 -13.33
N ASP A 108 -1.75 12.36 -14.56
CA ASP A 108 -2.30 13.66 -14.95
C ASP A 108 -3.81 13.71 -14.74
N ARG A 109 -4.54 12.65 -15.12
CA ARG A 109 -5.98 12.55 -14.82
C ARG A 109 -6.26 12.65 -13.32
N ILE A 110 -5.46 11.96 -12.50
CA ILE A 110 -5.62 11.93 -11.04
C ILE A 110 -5.28 13.28 -10.42
N GLN A 111 -4.22 13.92 -10.89
CA GLN A 111 -3.82 15.27 -10.47
C GLN A 111 -4.90 16.30 -10.81
N ALA A 112 -5.38 16.31 -12.06
CA ALA A 112 -6.43 17.22 -12.49
C ALA A 112 -7.70 17.04 -11.64
N ARG A 113 -8.03 15.79 -11.28
CA ARG A 113 -9.15 15.50 -10.39
C ARG A 113 -8.94 16.05 -8.99
N LEU A 114 -7.73 15.90 -8.43
CA LEU A 114 -7.35 16.40 -7.11
C LEU A 114 -7.26 17.94 -7.06
N ALA A 115 -6.80 18.59 -8.13
CA ALA A 115 -6.68 20.04 -8.25
C ALA A 115 -8.03 20.77 -8.11
N ARG A 116 -9.15 20.08 -8.39
CA ARG A 116 -10.51 20.59 -8.11
C ARG A 116 -10.81 20.74 -6.62
N HIS A 117 -10.02 20.10 -5.75
CA HIS A 117 -10.18 20.11 -4.30
C HIS A 117 -9.01 20.75 -3.56
N VAL A 118 -7.81 20.74 -4.15
CA VAL A 118 -6.60 21.40 -3.64
C VAL A 118 -6.27 22.57 -4.56
N MET A 119 -6.75 23.76 -4.19
CA MET A 119 -6.83 24.95 -5.05
C MET A 119 -5.47 25.43 -5.57
N ASN A 120 -4.40 25.19 -4.82
CA ASN A 120 -3.04 25.60 -5.19
C ASN A 120 -2.19 24.46 -5.72
N LEU A 121 -2.75 23.27 -5.99
CA LEU A 121 -1.96 22.09 -6.36
C LEU A 121 -1.07 22.37 -7.58
N GLU A 122 -1.65 22.82 -8.69
CA GLU A 122 -0.91 23.05 -9.94
C GLU A 122 0.20 24.10 -9.80
N THR A 123 -0.05 25.15 -9.00
CA THR A 123 0.93 26.22 -8.76
C THR A 123 1.98 25.85 -7.71
N ALA A 124 1.68 24.90 -6.84
CA ALA A 124 2.54 24.54 -5.72
C ALA A 124 3.47 23.37 -6.04
N VAL A 125 3.18 22.51 -7.02
CA VAL A 125 4.02 21.35 -7.34
C VAL A 125 5.43 21.77 -7.76
N LEU A 126 6.42 21.38 -6.96
CA LEU A 126 7.84 21.49 -7.28
C LEU A 126 8.34 20.23 -8.00
N LYS A 127 7.85 19.06 -7.58
CA LYS A 127 8.21 17.77 -8.16
C LYS A 127 7.08 16.76 -7.95
N ARG A 128 6.81 15.98 -8.99
CA ARG A 128 5.99 14.77 -8.94
C ARG A 128 6.86 13.54 -9.16
N VAL A 129 6.57 12.47 -8.42
CA VAL A 129 7.11 11.12 -8.68
C VAL A 129 5.93 10.16 -8.73
N VAL A 130 5.80 9.42 -9.83
CA VAL A 130 4.73 8.44 -10.02
C VAL A 130 5.33 7.03 -10.03
N LEU A 131 4.69 6.11 -9.32
CA LEU A 131 5.03 4.68 -9.29
C LEU A 131 3.81 3.87 -9.73
N SER A 132 3.89 3.30 -10.94
CA SER A 132 2.89 2.37 -11.47
C SER A 132 2.95 1.01 -10.77
N PRO A 133 1.95 0.13 -10.94
CA PRO A 133 2.05 -1.27 -10.50
C PRO A 133 3.31 -1.99 -11.00
N ALA A 134 3.75 -1.72 -12.25
CA ALA A 134 4.99 -2.31 -12.78
C ALA A 134 6.23 -1.75 -12.07
N ASP A 135 6.28 -0.45 -11.78
CA ASP A 135 7.40 0.16 -11.04
C ASP A 135 7.50 -0.40 -9.62
N LEU A 136 6.37 -0.57 -8.94
CA LEU A 136 6.32 -1.13 -7.58
C LEU A 136 6.85 -2.57 -7.55
N GLN A 137 6.42 -3.42 -8.49
CA GLN A 137 6.93 -4.79 -8.61
C GLN A 137 8.43 -4.82 -8.97
N GLY A 138 8.87 -3.92 -9.87
CA GLY A 138 10.27 -3.80 -10.26
C GLY A 138 11.18 -3.35 -9.12
N ALA A 139 10.69 -2.48 -8.25
CA ALA A 139 11.43 -1.98 -7.09
C ALA A 139 11.55 -3.02 -5.96
N ASN A 140 10.55 -3.90 -5.80
CA ASN A 140 10.55 -4.93 -4.76
C ASN A 140 9.74 -6.14 -5.22
N ILE A 141 10.41 -7.29 -5.36
CA ILE A 141 9.83 -8.55 -5.82
C ILE A 141 8.65 -9.04 -4.95
N ASN A 142 8.56 -8.59 -3.69
CA ASN A 142 7.43 -8.92 -2.81
C ASN A 142 6.15 -8.13 -3.12
N LEU A 143 6.24 -7.09 -3.96
CA LEU A 143 5.10 -6.32 -4.44
C LEU A 143 4.60 -6.91 -5.76
N GLU A 144 4.30 -8.21 -5.73
CA GLU A 144 3.80 -8.92 -6.90
C GLU A 144 2.56 -8.21 -7.46
N ARG A 145 2.53 -8.04 -8.78
CA ARG A 145 1.51 -7.27 -9.52
C ARG A 145 1.37 -5.81 -9.07
N GLY A 146 2.37 -5.28 -8.37
CA GLY A 146 2.40 -3.93 -7.85
C GLY A 146 1.59 -3.74 -6.57
N ASP A 147 1.29 -4.82 -5.84
CA ASP A 147 0.52 -4.76 -4.61
C ASP A 147 1.40 -4.51 -3.37
N PRO A 148 1.40 -3.29 -2.77
CA PRO A 148 2.16 -2.98 -1.56
C PRO A 148 1.62 -3.68 -0.31
N TYR A 149 0.46 -4.33 -0.39
CA TYR A 149 -0.21 -4.99 0.73
C TYR A 149 -0.02 -6.52 0.76
N SER A 150 0.73 -7.06 -0.20
CA SER A 150 1.13 -8.47 -0.26
C SER A 150 -0.07 -9.44 -0.22
N GLY A 151 -1.05 -9.20 -1.08
CA GLY A 151 -2.20 -10.06 -1.34
C GLY A 151 -3.53 -9.36 -1.08
N SER A 152 -4.60 -9.93 -1.65
CA SER A 152 -5.95 -9.38 -1.49
C SER A 152 -6.42 -9.34 -0.04
N LEU A 153 -7.29 -8.36 0.25
CA LEU A 153 -8.05 -8.24 1.49
C LEU A 153 -9.52 -8.65 1.33
N SER A 154 -9.88 -9.27 0.19
CA SER A 154 -11.17 -9.94 0.01
C SER A 154 -11.44 -10.91 1.16
N LEU A 155 -12.72 -11.10 1.51
CA LEU A 155 -13.12 -11.90 2.65
C LEU A 155 -12.49 -13.31 2.64
N ASP A 156 -12.43 -13.94 1.47
CA ASP A 156 -11.88 -15.27 1.23
C ASP A 156 -10.34 -15.35 1.23
N GLN A 157 -9.64 -14.20 1.26
CA GLN A 157 -8.18 -14.08 1.34
C GLN A 157 -7.70 -13.31 2.59
N ASN A 158 -8.59 -13.07 3.55
CA ASN A 158 -8.32 -12.28 4.75
C ASN A 158 -8.56 -13.09 6.04
N PHE A 159 -8.23 -12.54 7.21
CA PHE A 159 -8.46 -13.16 8.52
C PHE A 159 -7.93 -14.60 8.65
N LEU A 160 -8.83 -15.57 8.88
CA LEU A 160 -8.55 -16.98 9.15
C LEU A 160 -7.90 -17.68 7.95
N TRP A 161 -8.01 -17.12 6.76
CA TRP A 161 -7.47 -17.70 5.53
C TRP A 161 -6.05 -17.26 5.22
N ARG A 162 -5.42 -16.40 6.05
CA ARG A 162 -4.03 -15.96 5.92
C ARG A 162 -3.07 -16.65 6.92
N PRO A 163 -1.88 -17.12 6.49
CA PRO A 163 -1.41 -17.23 5.11
C PRO A 163 -1.99 -18.45 4.37
N PHE A 164 -2.43 -19.48 5.10
CA PHE A 164 -3.04 -20.69 4.55
C PHE A 164 -4.27 -21.08 5.36
N ALA A 165 -5.39 -21.34 4.71
CA ALA A 165 -6.64 -21.77 5.35
C ALA A 165 -6.48 -23.01 6.25
N GLN A 166 -5.60 -23.94 5.87
CA GLN A 166 -5.34 -25.19 6.59
C GLN A 166 -4.42 -25.00 7.80
N GLN A 167 -3.68 -23.89 7.86
CA GLN A 167 -2.72 -23.59 8.91
C GLN A 167 -2.80 -22.09 9.26
N PRO A 168 -3.92 -21.66 9.89
CA PRO A 168 -4.06 -20.28 10.34
C PRO A 168 -2.99 -19.95 11.39
N GLY A 169 -2.49 -18.72 11.37
CA GLY A 169 -1.44 -18.23 12.27
C GLY A 169 -0.09 -18.08 11.58
N HIS A 170 0.99 -18.21 12.36
CA HIS A 170 2.34 -17.84 11.90
C HIS A 170 3.32 -19.01 11.77
N ARG A 171 2.95 -20.21 12.20
CA ARG A 171 3.82 -21.39 12.06
C ARG A 171 3.85 -21.84 10.61
N THR A 172 4.98 -22.37 10.15
CA THR A 172 5.06 -23.09 8.87
C THR A 172 5.14 -24.61 9.12
N PRO A 173 5.03 -25.45 8.08
CA PRO A 173 5.29 -26.89 8.20
C PRO A 173 6.73 -27.23 8.63
N VAL A 174 7.67 -26.30 8.43
CA VAL A 174 9.07 -26.47 8.87
C VAL A 174 9.19 -26.06 10.34
N ARG A 175 9.71 -26.98 11.15
CA ARG A 175 9.89 -26.76 12.60
C ARG A 175 10.76 -25.53 12.85
N ASN A 176 10.32 -24.69 13.79
CA ASN A 176 11.00 -23.45 14.20
C ASN A 176 11.14 -22.40 13.09
N VAL A 177 10.32 -22.48 12.03
CA VAL A 177 10.20 -21.45 11.00
C VAL A 177 8.81 -20.84 11.08
N PHE A 178 8.78 -19.51 11.15
CA PHE A 178 7.56 -18.71 11.29
C PHE A 178 7.47 -17.69 10.16
N GLN A 179 6.26 -17.42 9.69
CA GLN A 179 5.97 -16.40 8.69
C GLN A 179 5.30 -15.20 9.36
N ILE A 180 5.84 -14.02 9.10
CA ILE A 180 5.33 -12.72 9.56
C ILE A 180 5.30 -11.73 8.39
N GLY A 181 4.72 -10.56 8.62
CA GLY A 181 4.58 -9.50 7.62
C GLY A 181 3.16 -9.36 7.08
N ALA A 182 3.00 -8.55 6.05
CA ALA A 182 1.71 -8.15 5.47
C ALA A 182 0.89 -9.33 4.93
N SER A 183 1.55 -10.40 4.48
CA SER A 183 0.93 -11.64 4.01
C SER A 183 0.29 -12.50 5.11
N THR A 184 0.40 -12.12 6.38
CA THR A 184 -0.11 -12.88 7.53
C THR A 184 -1.03 -12.02 8.39
N TRP A 185 -1.87 -12.64 9.22
CA TRP A 185 -2.68 -11.94 10.23
C TRP A 185 -1.80 -11.04 11.14
N PRO A 186 -2.17 -9.81 11.50
CA PRO A 186 -3.43 -9.09 11.30
C PRO A 186 -3.64 -8.47 9.92
N GLY A 187 -2.71 -8.67 8.99
CA GLY A 187 -2.78 -8.14 7.64
C GLY A 187 -1.73 -7.06 7.36
N PRO A 188 -1.90 -6.33 6.25
CA PRO A 188 -0.96 -5.33 5.80
C PRO A 188 -0.91 -4.09 6.69
N GLY A 189 0.16 -3.31 6.52
CA GLY A 189 0.40 -2.07 7.24
C GLY A 189 1.68 -2.12 8.09
N LEU A 190 2.03 -0.97 8.68
CA LEU A 190 3.29 -0.78 9.39
C LEU A 190 3.19 -1.08 10.90
N GLY A 191 2.14 -1.79 11.34
CA GLY A 191 1.79 -1.95 12.75
C GLY A 191 2.59 -3.00 13.53
N GLY A 192 3.45 -3.79 12.90
CA GLY A 192 4.29 -4.80 13.58
C GLY A 192 3.52 -5.94 14.29
N GLY A 193 2.21 -6.07 14.02
CA GLY A 193 1.32 -6.97 14.75
C GLY A 193 1.71 -8.45 14.63
N SER A 194 1.99 -8.91 13.41
CA SER A 194 2.38 -10.31 13.15
C SER A 194 3.66 -10.70 13.89
N GLY A 195 4.69 -9.86 13.84
CA GLY A 195 5.93 -10.06 14.60
C GLY A 195 5.70 -10.11 16.11
N THR A 196 4.84 -9.23 16.64
CA THR A 196 4.48 -9.22 18.06
C THR A 196 3.78 -10.51 18.49
N LEU A 197 2.89 -11.06 17.66
CA LEU A 197 2.19 -12.31 17.94
C LEU A 197 3.17 -13.49 18.00
N VAL A 198 4.07 -13.61 17.02
CA VAL A 198 5.10 -14.66 17.01
C VAL A 198 6.04 -14.55 18.20
N ALA A 199 6.54 -13.35 18.50
CA ALA A 199 7.43 -13.14 19.63
C ALA A 199 6.78 -13.58 20.95
N ARG A 200 5.51 -13.23 21.17
CA ARG A 200 4.76 -13.67 22.35
C ARG A 200 4.60 -15.19 22.41
N GLU A 201 4.33 -15.84 21.28
CA GLU A 201 4.24 -17.30 21.21
C GLU A 201 5.56 -17.97 21.60
N LEU A 202 6.67 -17.51 21.03
CA LEU A 202 8.02 -18.03 21.31
C LEU A 202 8.42 -17.84 22.77
N LEU A 203 8.08 -16.69 23.38
CA LEU A 203 8.41 -16.38 24.77
C LEU A 203 7.56 -17.14 25.80
N ARG A 204 6.36 -17.62 25.44
CA ARG A 204 5.52 -18.44 26.33
C ARG A 204 6.17 -19.78 26.64
N HIS A 205 6.89 -20.36 25.68
CA HIS A 205 7.70 -21.54 25.89
C HIS A 205 9.08 -21.08 26.34
N ARG A 206 9.31 -20.99 27.66
CA ARG A 206 10.65 -20.76 28.24
C ARG A 206 11.67 -21.55 27.44
N ILE A 207 12.59 -20.86 26.75
CA ILE A 207 13.80 -21.46 26.20
C ILE A 207 14.40 -22.24 27.37
N PRO A 208 14.49 -23.58 27.30
CA PRO A 208 15.15 -24.34 28.36
C PRO A 208 16.54 -23.73 28.49
N ALA A 209 16.86 -23.16 29.66
CA ALA A 209 18.19 -22.65 29.94
C ALA A 209 19.18 -23.72 29.48
N SER A 210 20.10 -23.33 28.59
CA SER A 210 21.11 -24.17 27.97
C SER A 210 21.96 -24.82 29.07
N GLY A 211 21.49 -25.96 29.58
CA GLY A 211 22.06 -26.62 30.76
C GLY A 211 22.15 -28.14 30.64
N ARG A 212 21.79 -28.73 29.51
CA ARG A 212 21.96 -30.18 29.27
C ARG A 212 22.31 -30.50 27.82
N LEU A 213 23.49 -30.07 27.38
CA LEU A 213 24.18 -30.69 26.26
C LEU A 213 25.59 -31.04 26.75
N PHE A 214 25.97 -32.31 26.56
CA PHE A 214 27.20 -32.99 26.99
C PHE A 214 27.27 -33.48 28.45
N ARG A 215 26.54 -34.56 28.75
CA ARG A 215 27.12 -35.64 29.57
C ARG A 215 27.72 -36.66 28.62
N SER A 216 29.04 -36.67 28.50
CA SER A 216 29.78 -37.71 27.78
C SER A 216 29.46 -39.06 28.42
N ARG A 217 29.03 -40.02 27.60
CA ARG A 217 29.06 -41.43 27.96
C ARG A 217 30.53 -41.83 28.06
N ARG A 218 31.12 -41.75 29.26
CA ARG A 218 32.34 -42.51 29.56
C ARG A 218 31.95 -43.98 29.58
N SER A 219 32.50 -44.75 28.65
CA SER A 219 32.47 -46.21 28.68
C SER A 219 33.06 -46.68 30.02
N ARG A 220 32.36 -47.62 30.66
CA ARG A 220 32.97 -48.49 31.65
C ARG A 220 33.18 -49.84 30.98
N ARG A 221 34.42 -50.30 31.12
CA ARG A 221 34.94 -51.61 30.77
C ARG A 221 34.17 -52.73 31.44
#